data_AF-A0AAJ2PKS4-F1
#
_entry.id   AF-A0AAJ2PKS4-F1
#
_cell.length_a   1.000
_cell.length_b   1.000
_cell.length_c   1.000
_cell.angle_alpha   90.00
_cell.angle_beta   90.00
_cell.angle_gamma   90.00
#
_symmetry.space_group_name_H-M   'P 1'
#
loop_
_entity.id
_entity.type
_entity.pdbx_description
1 polymer ?
#
loop_
_entity_poly.entity_id
_entity_poly.type
_entity_poly.pdbx_seq_one_letter_code
_entity_poly.pdbx_strand_id
1 'polypeptide(L)'
;MGTDVDGGSPYLPIAPSVLHLIESHALTDTVATWRPWHLGIPAASAVALLDGLVEVPEASWRSSRWRLSDTVAVMEYDTWDRRNSRRSTLVWSREEVGHRQVQAVLDGLRHATTARAAP
;
A
#
# COMPACT_ATOMS: atom_id res chain seq x y z
N MET A 1 -37.73 -14.11 -18.60
CA MET A 1 -38.12 -14.69 -17.30
C MET A 1 -37.41 -16.03 -17.16
N GLY A 2 -36.64 -16.18 -16.10
CA GLY A 2 -35.77 -17.33 -15.83
C GLY A 2 -34.62 -16.89 -14.93
N THR A 3 -34.96 -16.35 -13.76
CA THR A 3 -34.04 -15.93 -12.70
C THR A 3 -33.65 -17.15 -11.88
N ASP A 4 -32.37 -17.51 -11.89
CA ASP A 4 -31.79 -18.38 -10.86
C ASP A 4 -31.12 -17.49 -9.81
N VAL A 5 -31.63 -17.59 -8.59
CA VAL A 5 -31.30 -16.80 -7.41
C VAL A 5 -30.88 -17.80 -6.34
N ASP A 6 -29.58 -18.10 -6.30
CA ASP A 6 -28.85 -18.65 -5.16
C ASP A 6 -27.38 -18.21 -5.40
N GLY A 7 -26.86 -17.14 -4.79
CA GLY A 7 -26.80 -16.92 -3.36
C GLY A 7 -25.41 -17.31 -2.85
N GLY A 8 -24.37 -16.51 -3.12
CA GLY A 8 -23.11 -16.65 -2.36
C GLY A 8 -21.77 -16.33 -3.01
N SER A 9 -21.68 -15.85 -4.26
CA SER A 9 -20.39 -15.34 -4.76
C SER A 9 -20.27 -13.86 -4.38
N PRO A 10 -19.37 -13.47 -3.45
CA PRO A 10 -19.17 -12.07 -3.17
C PRO A 10 -18.64 -11.46 -4.45
N TYR A 11 -19.35 -10.47 -4.98
CA TYR A 11 -18.95 -9.62 -6.10
C TYR A 11 -17.46 -9.71 -6.38
N LEU A 12 -17.07 -10.43 -7.45
CA LEU A 12 -15.71 -10.34 -7.93
C LEU A 12 -15.50 -8.86 -8.28
N PRO A 13 -14.52 -8.17 -7.66
CA PRO A 13 -14.21 -6.82 -8.08
C PRO A 13 -13.94 -6.89 -9.58
N ILE A 14 -14.59 -6.01 -10.35
CA ILE A 14 -14.35 -5.89 -11.79
C ILE A 14 -12.83 -5.91 -11.98
N ALA A 15 -12.35 -6.88 -12.75
CA ALA A 15 -10.94 -7.08 -12.96
C ALA A 15 -10.32 -5.76 -13.42
N PRO A 16 -9.10 -5.41 -12.95
CA PRO A 16 -8.44 -4.20 -13.38
C PRO A 16 -8.30 -4.18 -14.91
N SER A 17 -8.31 -2.98 -15.50
CA SER A 17 -8.05 -2.85 -16.93
C SER A 17 -6.61 -3.29 -17.26
N VAL A 18 -6.38 -3.70 -18.51
CA VAL A 18 -5.02 -4.04 -18.99
C VAL A 18 -4.08 -2.84 -18.85
N LEU A 19 -4.56 -1.62 -19.10
CA LEU A 19 -3.78 -0.40 -18.93
C LEU A 19 -3.33 -0.23 -17.46
N HIS A 20 -4.24 -0.45 -16.51
CA HIS A 20 -3.89 -0.40 -15.09
C HIS A 20 -2.80 -1.43 -14.73
N LEU A 21 -2.89 -2.65 -15.27
CA LEU A 21 -1.88 -3.67 -15.04
C LEU A 21 -0.51 -3.26 -15.61
N ILE A 22 -0.48 -2.67 -16.79
CA ILE A 22 0.75 -2.16 -17.42
C ILE A 22 1.37 -1.07 -16.56
N GLU A 23 0.58 -0.08 -16.13
CA GLU A 23 1.06 1.06 -15.34
C GLU A 23 1.55 0.64 -13.95
N SER A 24 0.81 -0.23 -13.26
CA SER A 24 1.25 -0.79 -11.97
C SER A 24 2.53 -1.63 -12.14
N HIS A 25 2.70 -2.33 -13.26
CA HIS A 25 3.91 -3.09 -13.53
C HIS A 25 5.10 -2.16 -13.81
N ALA A 26 4.91 -1.13 -14.63
CA ALA A 26 5.93 -0.12 -14.91
C ALA A 26 6.41 0.61 -13.64
N LEU A 27 5.50 0.93 -12.71
CA LEU A 27 5.88 1.46 -11.40
C LEU A 27 6.64 0.45 -10.56
N THR A 28 6.25 -0.82 -10.57
CA THR A 28 6.97 -1.88 -9.86
C THR A 28 8.41 -1.99 -10.36
N ASP A 29 8.62 -1.95 -11.67
CA ASP A 29 9.95 -1.97 -12.28
C ASP A 29 10.76 -0.72 -11.94
N THR A 30 10.11 0.45 -11.91
CA THR A 30 10.74 1.72 -11.52
C THR A 30 11.29 1.67 -10.10
N VAL A 31 10.50 1.13 -9.16
CA VAL A 31 10.90 1.04 -7.74
C VAL A 31 11.72 -0.22 -7.42
N ALA A 32 11.92 -1.13 -8.37
CA ALA A 32 12.68 -2.37 -8.15
C ALA A 32 14.15 -2.11 -7.76
N THR A 33 14.69 -0.95 -8.16
CA THR A 33 16.05 -0.50 -7.80
C THR A 33 16.12 0.22 -6.46
N TRP A 34 14.97 0.53 -5.84
CA TRP A 34 14.89 1.27 -4.59
C TRP A 34 15.02 0.31 -3.40
N ARG A 35 15.32 0.84 -2.21
CA ARG A 35 15.44 0.02 -1.00
C ARG A 35 14.05 -0.31 -0.45
N PRO A 36 13.66 -1.60 -0.37
CA PRO A 36 12.37 -1.99 0.18
C PRO A 36 12.35 -1.87 1.71
N TRP A 37 11.18 -1.59 2.26
CA TRP A 37 10.90 -1.61 3.69
C TRP A 37 9.94 -2.75 4.02
N HIS A 38 10.32 -3.57 4.99
CA HIS A 38 9.44 -4.61 5.54
C HIS A 38 8.66 -4.03 6.72
N LEU A 39 7.48 -3.50 6.45
CA LEU A 39 6.61 -2.93 7.48
C LEU A 39 5.68 -3.99 8.07
N GLY A 40 5.66 -4.10 9.40
CA GLY A 40 4.65 -4.87 10.12
C GLY A 40 3.29 -4.17 10.14
N ILE A 41 2.23 -4.90 10.52
CA ILE A 41 0.83 -4.43 10.44
C ILE A 41 0.51 -3.13 11.23
N PRO A 42 1.23 -2.72 12.31
CA PRO A 42 1.04 -1.38 12.87
C PRO A 42 1.72 -0.25 12.08
N ALA A 43 2.73 -0.56 11.26
CA ALA A 43 3.49 0.40 10.49
C ALA A 43 2.82 0.78 9.15
N ALA A 44 1.80 0.03 8.74
CA ALA A 44 1.01 0.36 7.54
C ALA A 44 0.22 1.67 7.69
N SER A 45 -0.30 1.99 8.88
CA SER A 45 -0.97 3.28 9.13
C SER A 45 0.01 4.45 9.24
N ALA A 46 1.30 4.18 9.53
CA ALA A 46 2.37 5.18 9.52
C ALA A 46 2.54 5.82 8.15
N VAL A 47 2.27 5.06 7.09
CA VAL A 47 2.48 5.46 5.71
C VAL A 47 1.62 6.65 5.32
N ALA A 48 0.49 6.89 6.00
CA ALA A 48 -0.31 8.10 5.84
C ALA A 48 0.38 9.38 6.33
N LEU A 49 1.44 9.27 7.15
CA LEU A 49 2.22 10.38 7.67
C LEU A 49 3.43 10.74 6.79
N LEU A 50 3.66 9.98 5.70
CA LEU A 50 4.70 10.29 4.74
C LEU A 50 4.27 11.50 3.90
N ASP A 51 5.02 12.58 4.03
CA ASP A 51 4.79 13.82 3.30
C ASP A 51 5.09 13.69 1.80
N GLY A 52 4.40 14.50 0.99
CA GLY A 52 4.64 14.63 -0.45
C GLY A 52 4.22 13.44 -1.32
N LEU A 53 3.54 12.44 -0.76
CA LEU A 53 3.03 11.31 -1.54
C LEU A 53 1.80 11.72 -2.36
N VAL A 54 1.90 11.59 -3.68
CA VAL A 54 0.81 11.81 -4.63
C VAL A 54 0.28 10.47 -5.12
N GLU A 55 -1.04 10.29 -5.17
CA GLU A 55 -1.66 9.10 -5.75
C GLU A 55 -1.37 9.04 -7.26
N VAL A 56 -1.08 7.85 -7.78
CA VAL A 56 -0.92 7.60 -9.23
C VAL A 56 -2.19 6.91 -9.73
N PRO A 57 -3.17 7.63 -10.30
CA PRO A 57 -4.48 7.08 -10.62
C PRO A 57 -4.42 5.95 -11.64
N GLU A 58 -3.52 6.05 -12.63
CA GLU A 58 -3.38 5.10 -13.73
C GLU A 58 -2.89 3.74 -13.22
N ALA A 59 -2.02 3.75 -12.21
CA ALA A 59 -1.54 2.57 -11.53
C ALA A 59 -2.39 2.17 -10.32
N SER A 60 -3.47 2.89 -9.99
CA SER A 60 -4.33 2.62 -8.82
C SER A 60 -5.69 2.06 -9.23
N TRP A 61 -6.18 1.07 -8.47
CA TRP A 61 -7.48 0.41 -8.63
C TRP A 61 -8.11 0.13 -7.27
N ARG A 62 -9.32 -0.43 -7.27
CA ARG A 62 -10.05 -0.75 -6.04
C ARG A 62 -9.25 -1.60 -5.05
N SER A 63 -8.43 -2.52 -5.56
CA SER A 63 -7.63 -3.48 -4.78
C SER A 63 -6.15 -3.13 -4.66
N SER A 64 -5.69 -2.04 -5.27
CA SER A 64 -4.29 -1.61 -5.27
C SER A 64 -4.20 -0.09 -5.33
N ARG A 65 -3.41 0.55 -4.46
CA ARG A 65 -3.22 2.00 -4.47
C ARG A 65 -1.75 2.32 -4.46
N TRP A 66 -1.31 3.02 -5.49
CA TRP A 66 0.04 3.53 -5.60
C TRP A 66 0.07 4.99 -5.17
N ARG A 67 1.06 5.33 -4.34
CA ARG A 67 1.41 6.70 -4.04
C ARG A 67 2.91 6.88 -4.15
N LEU A 68 3.33 7.98 -4.76
CA LEU A 68 4.71 8.23 -5.12
C LEU A 68 5.10 9.66 -4.74
N SER A 69 6.35 9.80 -4.33
CA SER A 69 7.10 11.05 -4.28
C SER A 69 8.45 10.82 -4.96
N ASP A 70 9.27 11.86 -5.10
CA ASP A 70 10.60 11.73 -5.72
C ASP A 70 11.52 10.73 -5.00
N THR A 71 11.29 10.48 -3.71
CA THR A 71 12.19 9.65 -2.87
C THR A 71 11.51 8.49 -2.16
N VAL A 72 10.18 8.42 -2.14
CA VAL A 72 9.42 7.36 -1.44
C VAL A 72 8.25 6.89 -2.29
N ALA A 73 8.08 5.58 -2.38
CA ALA A 73 6.99 4.91 -3.08
C ALA A 73 6.23 4.00 -2.12
N VAL A 74 4.92 3.92 -2.30
CA VAL A 74 4.01 3.12 -1.47
C VAL A 74 3.05 2.39 -2.39
N MET A 75 2.89 1.09 -2.15
CA MET A 75 1.81 0.30 -2.72
C MET A 75 0.99 -0.33 -1.59
N GLU A 76 -0.26 0.07 -1.46
CA GLU A 76 -1.26 -0.67 -0.68
C GLU A 76 -1.96 -1.66 -1.60
N TYR A 77 -2.15 -2.91 -1.18
CA TYR A 77 -2.89 -3.88 -1.96
C TYR A 77 -3.69 -4.83 -1.07
N ASP A 78 -4.84 -5.26 -1.57
CA ASP A 78 -5.67 -6.25 -0.88
C ASP A 78 -5.01 -7.63 -1.04
N THR A 79 -4.70 -8.28 0.08
CA THR A 79 -4.31 -9.70 0.05
C THR A 79 -5.54 -10.57 0.07
N TRP A 80 -5.62 -11.50 -0.89
CA TRP A 80 -6.70 -12.48 -0.93
C TRP A 80 -6.43 -13.62 0.06
N ASP A 81 -6.68 -13.36 1.34
CA ASP A 81 -6.90 -14.42 2.32
C ASP A 81 -8.41 -14.57 2.53
N ARG A 82 -8.95 -15.75 2.17
CA ARG A 82 -10.37 -16.12 2.30
C ARG A 82 -10.92 -15.93 3.72
N ARG A 83 -10.07 -15.81 4.75
CA ARG A 83 -10.47 -15.61 6.16
C ARG A 83 -10.17 -14.23 6.72
N ASN A 84 -9.38 -13.40 6.03
CA ASN A 84 -8.97 -12.09 6.52
C ASN A 84 -8.58 -11.19 5.33
N SER A 85 -9.51 -10.40 4.81
CA SER A 85 -9.16 -9.35 3.84
C SER A 85 -8.29 -8.32 4.54
N ARG A 86 -6.97 -8.45 4.45
CA ARG A 86 -6.01 -7.51 5.01
C ARG A 86 -5.38 -6.73 3.87
N ARG A 87 -5.36 -5.41 4.04
CA ARG A 87 -4.53 -4.54 3.21
C ARG A 87 -3.09 -4.69 3.65
N SER A 88 -2.25 -5.09 2.70
CA SER A 88 -0.81 -5.10 2.85
C SER A 88 -0.25 -3.80 2.28
N THR A 89 0.81 -3.30 2.89
CA THR A 89 1.50 -2.09 2.45
C THR A 89 2.94 -2.42 2.17
N LEU A 90 3.39 -2.18 0.95
CA LEU A 90 4.80 -2.19 0.56
C LEU A 90 5.28 -0.75 0.47
N VAL A 91 6.49 -0.51 0.95
CA VAL A 91 7.12 0.80 0.91
C VAL A 91 8.52 0.65 0.35
N TRP A 92 8.91 1.56 -0.51
CA TRP A 92 10.27 1.67 -1.04
C TRP A 92 10.77 3.09 -0.81
N SER A 93 12.07 3.21 -0.53
CA SER A 93 12.73 4.50 -0.46
C SER A 93 13.94 4.52 -1.39
N ARG A 94 14.10 5.62 -2.11
CA ARG A 94 15.30 5.96 -2.85
C ARG A 94 16.17 6.89 -2.01
N GLU A 95 17.49 6.70 -2.13
CA GLU A 95 18.49 7.55 -1.51
C GLU A 95 18.37 7.64 0.02
N GLU A 96 19.29 8.38 0.63
CA GLU A 96 19.33 8.54 2.08
C GLU A 96 18.23 9.48 2.59
N VAL A 97 17.75 10.39 1.74
CA VAL A 97 16.67 11.32 2.10
C VAL A 97 15.36 10.57 2.31
N GLY A 98 14.94 9.75 1.34
CA GLY A 98 13.73 8.94 1.46
C GLY A 98 13.84 7.92 2.59
N HIS A 99 15.02 7.33 2.80
CA HIS A 99 15.25 6.39 3.90
C HIS A 99 15.02 7.05 5.27
N ARG A 100 15.62 8.24 5.49
CA ARG A 100 15.43 9.00 6.74
C ARG A 100 13.98 9.43 6.95
N GLN A 101 13.28 9.79 5.88
CA GLN A 101 11.87 10.17 5.97
C GLN A 101 11.02 9.00 6.48
N VAL A 102 11.16 7.82 5.88
CA VAL A 102 10.43 6.62 6.32
C VAL A 102 10.83 6.23 7.74
N GLN A 103 12.12 6.28 8.08
CA GLN A 103 12.60 5.96 9.42
C GLN A 103 12.02 6.90 10.49
N ALA A 104 12.00 8.21 10.25
CA ALA A 104 11.48 9.21 11.19
C ALA A 104 10.00 8.96 11.53
N VAL A 105 9.19 8.59 10.53
CA VAL A 105 7.78 8.25 10.72
C VAL A 105 7.62 6.97 11.55
N LEU A 106 8.41 5.93 11.27
CA LEU A 106 8.36 4.68 12.03
C LEU A 106 8.82 4.84 13.48
N ASP A 107 9.87 5.62 13.70
CA ASP A 107 10.35 5.91 15.05
C ASP A 107 9.33 6.75 15.82
N GLY A 108 8.68 7.73 15.19
CA GLY A 108 7.58 8.49 15.80
C GLY A 108 6.44 7.60 16.31
N LEU A 109 6.04 6.57 15.54
CA LEU A 109 5.03 5.61 15.98
C LEU A 109 5.46 4.75 17.16
N ARG A 110 6.72 4.31 17.19
CA ARG A 110 7.26 3.54 18.32
C ARG A 110 7.19 4.34 19.61
N HIS A 111 7.60 5.61 19.57
CA HIS A 111 7.55 6.49 20.73
C HIS A 111 6.11 6.77 21.19
N ALA A 112 5.17 6.99 20.27
CA ALA A 112 3.76 7.18 20.61
C ALA A 112 3.13 5.93 21.26
N THR A 113 3.50 4.74 20.78
CA THR A 113 3.01 3.47 21.33
C THR A 113 3.54 3.22 22.74
N THR A 114 4.83 3.49 22.98
CA THR A 114 5.46 3.37 24.30
C THR A 114 4.89 4.39 25.29
N ALA A 115 4.68 5.64 24.88
CA ALA A 115 4.12 6.68 25.74
C ALA A 115 2.68 6.38 26.19
N ARG A 116 1.88 5.73 25.33
CA ARG A 116 0.50 5.32 25.67
C ARG A 116 0.45 4.09 26.59
N ALA A 117 1.55 3.36 26.74
CA ALA A 117 1.64 2.16 27.58
C ALA A 117 2.19 2.45 29.00
N ALA A 118 2.56 3.68 29.30
CA ALA A 118 2.97 4.10 30.65
C ALA A 118 1.72 4.44 31.51
N PRO A 119 1.63 3.92 32.76
CA PRO A 119 0.47 4.08 33.64
C PRO A 119 0.35 5.48 34.28
#